data_AF-A0A9E4G4H3-F1
#
_entry.id   AF-A0A9E4G4H3-F1
#
_cell.length_a   1.000
_cell.length_b   1.000
_cell.length_c   1.000
_cell.angle_alpha   90.00
_cell.angle_beta   90.00
_cell.angle_gamma   90.00
#
_symmetry.space_group_name_H-M   'P 1'
#
loop_
_entity.id
_entity.type
_entity.pdbx_description
1 polymer ?
#
loop_
_entity_poly.entity_id
_entity_poly.type
_entity_poly.pdbx_seq_one_letter_code
_entity_poly.pdbx_strand_id
1 'polypeptide(L)'
;MSGTNFEVRESGHVLNARALICDGNRYILTNDRFLSGLGRTDGNWNWTKVGIVAREIGRHAMGHVVYRGERHREEISADRYAGHFLFRMGASLEQALAMTEFLPEVLSSSHPRKSERVAAVRGGWRDAGDVVDSGGALAAP
;
A
#
# COMPACT_ATOMS: atom_id res chain seq x y z
N MET A 1 7.99 16.15 -15.81
CA MET A 1 7.12 15.27 -15.00
C MET A 1 7.47 15.52 -13.55
N SER A 2 6.65 16.25 -12.79
CA SER A 2 6.86 16.40 -11.35
C SER A 2 6.59 15.04 -10.71
N GLY A 3 7.53 14.54 -9.90
CA GLY A 3 7.35 13.29 -9.18
C GLY A 3 6.08 13.32 -8.32
N THR A 4 5.60 12.16 -7.90
CA THR A 4 4.49 12.03 -6.94
C THR A 4 4.93 12.62 -5.60
N ASN A 5 4.90 13.95 -5.47
CA ASN A 5 5.27 14.64 -4.25
C ASN A 5 4.10 14.55 -3.28
N PHE A 6 4.36 13.99 -2.10
CA PHE A 6 3.48 14.01 -0.95
C PHE A 6 4.34 14.14 0.31
N GLU A 7 3.77 14.74 1.34
CA GLU A 7 4.39 14.79 2.66
C GLU A 7 3.77 13.72 3.56
N VAL A 8 4.61 12.97 4.27
CA VAL A 8 4.15 12.03 5.30
C VAL A 8 4.09 12.77 6.63
N ARG A 9 2.92 12.78 7.28
CA ARG A 9 2.72 13.46 8.57
C ARG A 9 2.04 12.54 9.58
N GLU A 10 2.49 12.59 10.83
CA GLU A 10 1.77 11.97 11.94
C GLU A 10 0.46 12.73 12.21
N SER A 11 -0.61 12.00 12.51
CA SER A 11 -1.89 12.57 12.91
C SER A 11 -2.74 11.56 13.69
N GLY A 12 -3.00 11.86 14.96
CA GLY A 12 -3.96 11.12 15.80
C GLY A 12 -5.43 11.19 15.33
N HIS A 13 -5.74 12.00 14.31
CA HIS A 13 -7.11 12.14 13.77
C HIS A 13 -7.47 11.07 12.72
N VAL A 14 -6.51 10.25 12.27
CA VAL A 14 -6.78 9.09 11.43
C VAL A 14 -6.64 7.81 12.24
N LEU A 15 -7.45 6.79 11.94
CA LEU A 15 -7.38 5.52 12.68
C LEU A 15 -6.13 4.70 12.37
N ASN A 16 -5.60 4.84 11.15
CA ASN A 16 -4.48 4.06 10.64
C ASN A 16 -3.55 4.90 9.75
N ALA A 17 -3.77 4.93 8.44
CA ALA A 17 -3.09 5.80 7.50
C ALA A 17 -4.09 6.27 6.44
N ARG A 18 -3.89 7.48 5.88
CA ARG A 18 -4.81 8.06 4.91
C ARG A 18 -4.12 9.00 3.93
N ALA A 19 -4.32 8.76 2.65
CA ALA A 19 -4.04 9.70 1.58
C ALA A 19 -5.05 10.84 1.57
N LEU A 20 -4.57 12.08 1.52
CA LEU A 20 -5.38 13.30 1.59
C LEU A 20 -4.80 14.37 0.66
N ILE A 21 -5.68 15.20 0.09
CA ILE A 21 -5.31 16.49 -0.49
C ILE A 21 -5.92 17.59 0.37
N CYS A 22 -5.09 18.54 0.80
CA CYS A 22 -5.50 19.71 1.60
C CYS A 22 -4.77 20.94 1.06
N ASP A 23 -5.52 21.98 0.72
CA ASP A 23 -5.00 23.24 0.15
C ASP A 23 -4.08 23.01 -1.06
N GLY A 24 -4.47 22.09 -1.96
CA GLY A 24 -3.69 21.72 -3.14
C GLY A 24 -2.46 20.85 -2.87
N ASN A 25 -2.11 20.59 -1.62
CA ASN A 25 -0.97 19.76 -1.22
C ASN A 25 -1.39 18.32 -0.96
N ARG A 26 -0.51 17.37 -1.30
CA ARG A 26 -0.73 15.93 -1.10
C ARG A 26 -0.07 15.47 0.20
N TYR A 27 -0.83 14.73 0.99
CA TYR A 27 -0.40 14.19 2.27
C TYR A 27 -0.66 12.69 2.37
N ILE A 28 0.20 12.00 3.11
CA ILE A 28 -0.09 10.70 3.70
C ILE A 28 -0.06 10.90 5.21
N LEU A 29 -1.23 10.84 5.83
CA LEU A 29 -1.34 10.91 7.29
C LEU A 29 -1.13 9.52 7.87
N THR A 30 -0.34 9.41 8.94
CA THR A 30 -0.09 8.16 9.67
C THR A 30 -0.47 8.30 11.14
N ASN A 31 -0.99 7.24 11.75
CA ASN A 31 -1.21 7.17 13.18
C ASN A 31 -0.14 6.29 13.81
N ASP A 32 0.80 6.92 14.53
CA ASP A 32 1.94 6.22 15.12
C ASP A 32 1.53 5.25 16.23
N ARG A 33 0.46 5.57 16.97
CA ARG A 33 -0.10 4.64 17.97
C ARG A 33 -0.58 3.35 17.28
N PHE A 34 -1.26 3.46 16.15
CA PHE A 34 -1.67 2.31 15.36
C PHE A 34 -0.45 1.57 14.78
N LEU A 35 0.50 2.27 14.17
CA LEU A 35 1.64 1.65 13.51
C LEU A 35 2.62 1.01 14.50
N SER A 36 2.82 1.57 15.69
CA SER A 36 3.82 1.10 16.66
C SER A 36 3.70 -0.39 17.01
N GLY A 37 2.48 -0.94 17.00
CA GLY A 37 2.22 -2.35 17.28
C GLY A 37 2.23 -3.28 16.06
N LEU A 38 2.51 -2.79 14.85
CA LEU A 38 2.36 -3.56 13.62
C LEU A 38 3.67 -4.06 13.02
N GLY A 39 3.66 -5.35 12.67
CA GLY A 39 4.72 -6.02 11.92
C GLY A 39 6.02 -6.15 12.72
N ARG A 40 6.89 -7.05 12.26
CA ARG A 40 8.26 -7.14 12.77
C ARG A 40 9.19 -6.37 11.85
N THR A 41 10.26 -5.83 12.43
CA THR A 41 11.36 -5.25 11.64
C THR A 41 12.22 -6.37 11.10
N ASP A 42 12.54 -6.31 9.81
CA ASP A 42 13.45 -7.18 9.09
C ASP A 42 14.51 -6.31 8.42
N GLY A 43 15.74 -6.37 8.94
CA GLY A 43 16.81 -5.43 8.60
C GLY A 43 16.40 -3.98 8.89
N ASN A 44 16.44 -3.14 7.87
CA ASN A 44 16.09 -1.71 7.96
C ASN A 44 14.58 -1.44 7.79
N TRP A 45 13.78 -2.46 7.47
CA TRP A 45 12.41 -2.28 7.03
C TRP A 45 11.41 -2.98 7.94
N ASN A 46 10.25 -2.36 8.13
CA ASN A 46 9.06 -3.04 8.64
C ASN A 46 8.06 -3.11 7.48
N TRP A 47 7.99 -4.26 6.82
CA TRP A 47 7.25 -4.43 5.58
C TRP A 47 5.74 -4.21 5.72
N THR A 48 5.16 -4.51 6.90
CA THR A 48 3.77 -4.16 7.21
C THR A 48 3.54 -2.65 7.15
N LYS A 49 4.39 -1.86 7.81
CA LYS A 49 4.30 -0.38 7.81
C LYS A 49 4.54 0.20 6.42
N VAL A 50 5.58 -0.29 5.74
CA VAL A 50 5.91 0.11 4.37
C VAL A 50 4.74 -0.17 3.42
N GLY A 51 4.12 -1.35 3.52
CA GLY A 51 2.97 -1.71 2.70
C GLY A 51 1.76 -0.81 2.94
N ILE A 52 1.48 -0.45 4.20
CA ILE A 52 0.41 0.51 4.54
C ILE A 52 0.67 1.86 3.85
N VAL A 53 1.90 2.38 3.90
CA VAL A 53 2.25 3.63 3.22
C VAL A 53 2.17 3.46 1.70
N ALA A 54 2.65 2.35 1.14
CA ALA A 54 2.60 2.06 -0.29
C ALA A 54 1.17 2.03 -0.84
N ARG A 55 0.20 1.53 -0.06
CA ARG A 55 -1.23 1.63 -0.40
C ARG A 55 -1.68 3.08 -0.56
N GLU A 56 -1.32 3.94 0.38
CA GLU A 56 -1.71 5.35 0.36
C GLU A 56 -1.02 6.13 -0.77
N ILE A 57 0.23 5.76 -1.12
CA ILE A 57 0.88 6.21 -2.36
C ILE A 57 0.05 5.79 -3.58
N GLY A 58 -0.41 4.53 -3.61
CA GLY A 58 -1.26 4.00 -4.68
C GLY A 58 -2.55 4.81 -4.86
N ARG A 59 -3.22 5.19 -3.76
CA ARG A 59 -4.42 6.04 -3.82
C ARG A 59 -4.15 7.38 -4.49
N HIS A 60 -3.00 7.99 -4.20
CA HIS A 60 -2.57 9.23 -4.84
C HIS A 60 -2.24 9.02 -6.33
N ALA A 61 -1.54 7.93 -6.66
CA ALA A 61 -1.12 7.62 -8.02
C ALA A 61 -2.30 7.34 -8.95
N MET A 62 -3.34 6.66 -8.45
CA MET A 62 -4.55 6.30 -9.22
C MET A 62 -5.65 7.35 -9.14
N GLY A 63 -5.43 8.46 -8.43
CA GLY A 63 -6.38 9.56 -8.36
C GLY A 63 -7.58 9.34 -7.44
N HIS A 64 -7.61 8.28 -6.63
CA HIS A 64 -8.73 7.98 -5.70
C HIS A 64 -8.97 9.09 -4.66
N VAL A 65 -7.95 9.91 -4.39
CA VAL A 65 -8.06 11.05 -3.47
C VAL A 65 -8.82 12.23 -4.11
N VAL A 66 -8.83 12.32 -5.44
CA VAL A 66 -9.49 13.39 -6.22
C VAL A 66 -10.85 12.93 -6.73
N TYR A 67 -10.90 11.74 -7.33
CA TYR A 67 -12.08 11.17 -7.94
C TYR A 67 -12.44 9.89 -7.19
N ARG A 68 -13.50 9.96 -6.38
CA ARG A 68 -14.01 8.79 -5.66
C ARG A 68 -14.92 7.97 -6.58
N GLY A 69 -14.55 6.74 -6.81
CA GLY A 69 -15.32 5.72 -7.52
C GLY A 69 -15.95 4.71 -6.56
N GLU A 70 -16.04 3.47 -7.03
CA GLU A 70 -16.55 2.35 -6.24
C GLU A 70 -15.48 1.91 -5.23
N ARG A 71 -15.81 1.99 -3.94
CA ARG A 71 -14.84 1.90 -2.86
C ARG A 71 -14.12 0.55 -2.81
N HIS A 72 -14.79 -0.56 -3.11
CA HIS A 72 -14.15 -1.88 -3.12
C HIS A 72 -13.10 -1.98 -4.24
N ARG A 73 -13.41 -1.52 -5.45
CA ARG A 73 -12.46 -1.45 -6.57
C ARG A 73 -11.26 -0.54 -6.25
N GLU A 74 -11.48 0.58 -5.58
CA GLU A 74 -10.39 1.46 -5.12
C GLU A 74 -9.48 0.78 -4.08
N GLU A 75 -10.05 0.06 -3.11
CA GLU A 75 -9.28 -0.71 -2.13
C GLU A 75 -8.43 -1.80 -2.82
N ILE A 76 -9.04 -2.57 -3.72
CA ILE A 76 -8.37 -3.67 -4.43
C ILE A 76 -7.24 -3.17 -5.33
N SER A 77 -7.46 -2.09 -6.08
CA SER A 77 -6.41 -1.51 -6.92
C SER A 77 -5.29 -0.88 -6.09
N ALA A 78 -5.58 -0.29 -4.93
CA ALA A 78 -4.56 0.22 -4.02
C ALA A 78 -3.72 -0.89 -3.37
N ASP A 79 -4.35 -2.02 -3.05
CA ASP A 79 -3.65 -3.22 -2.56
C ASP A 79 -2.76 -3.85 -3.64
N ARG A 80 -3.25 -3.94 -4.88
CA ARG A 80 -2.45 -4.40 -6.02
C ARG A 80 -1.25 -3.49 -6.27
N TYR A 81 -1.46 -2.18 -6.22
CA TYR A 81 -0.35 -1.22 -6.32
C TYR A 81 0.69 -1.42 -5.22
N ALA A 82 0.26 -1.61 -3.97
CA ALA A 82 1.16 -1.84 -2.85
C ALA A 82 2.00 -3.11 -3.05
N GLY A 83 1.39 -4.22 -3.50
CA GLY A 83 2.11 -5.46 -3.82
C GLY A 83 3.20 -5.26 -4.88
N HIS A 84 2.88 -4.55 -5.96
CA HIS A 84 3.84 -4.22 -7.02
C HIS A 84 4.99 -3.34 -6.50
N PHE A 85 4.68 -2.33 -5.69
CA PHE A 85 5.69 -1.45 -5.10
C PHE A 85 6.63 -2.21 -4.15
N LEU A 86 6.08 -3.10 -3.31
CA LEU A 86 6.85 -3.90 -2.35
C LEU A 86 7.81 -4.86 -3.05
N PHE A 87 7.38 -5.52 -4.14
CA PHE A 87 8.28 -6.34 -4.95
C PHE A 87 9.47 -5.52 -5.45
N ARG A 88 9.21 -4.33 -6.01
CA ARG A 88 10.27 -3.45 -6.53
C ARG A 88 11.21 -2.90 -5.45
N MET A 89 10.81 -2.94 -4.17
CA MET A 89 11.69 -2.63 -3.04
C MET A 89 12.43 -3.86 -2.49
N GLY A 90 12.25 -5.04 -3.09
CA GLY A 90 12.94 -6.27 -2.69
C GLY A 90 12.21 -7.10 -1.63
N ALA A 91 10.94 -6.80 -1.33
CA ALA A 91 10.17 -7.62 -0.39
C ALA A 91 9.88 -9.01 -0.99
N SER A 92 10.05 -10.06 -0.18
CA SER A 92 9.50 -11.38 -0.49
C SER A 92 7.97 -11.33 -0.54
N LEU A 93 7.33 -12.33 -1.16
CA LEU A 93 5.87 -12.39 -1.19
C LEU A 93 5.28 -12.45 0.23
N GLU A 94 5.93 -13.18 1.16
CA GLU A 94 5.51 -13.25 2.55
C GLU A 94 5.57 -11.88 3.23
N GLN A 95 6.69 -11.18 3.09
CA GLN A 95 6.87 -9.81 3.60
C GLN A 95 5.83 -8.85 3.01
N ALA A 96 5.53 -8.97 1.72
CA ALA A 96 4.52 -8.14 1.07
C ALA A 96 3.11 -8.42 1.62
N LEU A 97 2.77 -9.69 1.88
CA LEU A 97 1.47 -10.09 2.41
C LEU A 97 1.27 -9.71 3.89
N ALA A 98 2.35 -9.48 4.66
CA ALA A 98 2.29 -9.08 6.06
C ALA A 98 1.46 -7.79 6.31
N MET A 99 1.33 -6.91 5.31
CA MET A 99 0.47 -5.71 5.38
C MET A 99 -1.04 -6.01 5.45
N THR A 100 -1.44 -7.26 5.26
CA THR A 100 -2.84 -7.69 5.25
C THR A 100 -3.28 -8.37 6.54
N GLU A 101 -2.34 -8.75 7.42
CA GLU A 101 -2.61 -9.61 8.57
C GLU A 101 -3.60 -9.01 9.56
N PHE A 102 -3.49 -7.69 9.80
CA PHE A 102 -4.35 -6.95 10.72
C PHE A 102 -5.74 -6.63 10.17
N LEU A 103 -6.01 -6.94 8.89
CA LEU A 103 -7.29 -6.63 8.26
C LEU A 103 -8.40 -7.56 8.76
N PRO A 104 -9.64 -7.06 8.91
CA PRO A 104 -10.78 -7.90 9.24
C PRO A 104 -11.09 -8.88 8.11
N GLU A 105 -11.47 -10.11 8.46
CA GLU A 105 -11.85 -11.16 7.49
C GLU A 105 -13.17 -10.83 6.74
N VAL A 106 -14.03 -10.04 7.36
CA VAL A 106 -15.42 -9.84 6.95
C VAL A 106 -15.57 -8.70 5.94
N LEU A 107 -16.38 -8.93 4.90
CA LEU A 107 -16.83 -7.91 3.95
C LEU A 107 -17.63 -6.82 4.67
N SER A 108 -17.43 -5.56 4.30
CA SER A 108 -18.30 -4.47 4.75
C SER A 108 -18.73 -3.59 3.58
N SER A 109 -19.68 -2.69 3.82
CA SER A 109 -20.08 -1.68 2.83
C SER A 109 -18.93 -0.80 2.35
N SER A 110 -17.82 -0.75 3.09
CA SER A 110 -16.69 0.12 2.82
C SER A 110 -15.37 -0.60 2.52
N HIS A 111 -15.28 -1.90 2.76
CA HIS A 111 -14.04 -2.67 2.59
C HIS A 111 -14.32 -4.07 2.06
N PRO A 112 -13.54 -4.56 1.07
CA PRO A 112 -13.55 -5.95 0.60
C PRO A 112 -13.17 -6.94 1.71
N ARG A 113 -13.41 -8.23 1.46
CA ARG A 113 -12.90 -9.30 2.35
C ARG A 113 -11.38 -9.33 2.34
N LYS A 114 -10.77 -9.74 3.45
CA LYS A 114 -9.31 -9.90 3.52
C LYS A 114 -8.76 -10.80 2.41
N SER A 115 -9.46 -11.89 2.07
CA SER A 115 -9.03 -12.80 0.99
C SER A 115 -8.89 -12.11 -0.36
N GLU A 116 -9.80 -11.19 -0.70
CA GLU A 116 -9.74 -10.42 -1.95
C GLU A 116 -8.56 -9.46 -1.93
N ARG A 117 -8.30 -8.82 -0.78
CA ARG A 117 -7.18 -7.92 -0.57
C ARG A 117 -5.83 -8.64 -0.64
N VAL A 118 -5.73 -9.82 -0.03
CA VAL A 118 -4.57 -10.72 -0.12
C VAL A 118 -4.31 -11.12 -1.58
N ALA A 119 -5.36 -11.49 -2.31
CA ALA A 119 -5.25 -11.83 -3.73
C ALA A 119 -4.76 -10.64 -4.57
N ALA A 120 -5.21 -9.43 -4.26
CA ALA A 120 -4.77 -8.20 -4.93
C ALA A 120 -3.29 -7.90 -4.70
N VAL A 121 -2.83 -7.91 -3.43
CA VAL A 121 -1.41 -7.72 -3.08
C VAL A 121 -0.55 -8.77 -3.79
N ARG A 122 -0.93 -10.05 -3.72
CA ARG A 122 -0.23 -11.15 -4.39
C ARG A 122 -0.17 -10.95 -5.90
N GLY A 123 -1.29 -10.54 -6.51
CA GLY A 123 -1.36 -10.25 -7.94
C GLY A 123 -0.31 -9.20 -8.32
N GLY A 124 -0.36 -8.02 -7.69
CA GLY A 124 0.55 -6.94 -8.00
C GLY A 124 2.03 -7.27 -7.78
N TRP A 125 2.32 -8.04 -6.73
CA TRP A 125 3.68 -8.54 -6.49
C TRP A 125 4.17 -9.44 -7.64
N ARG A 126 3.32 -10.37 -8.11
CA ARG A 126 3.65 -11.26 -9.24
C ARG A 126 3.79 -10.50 -10.55
N ASP A 127 2.87 -9.60 -10.83
CA ASP A 127 2.91 -8.78 -12.06
C ASP A 127 4.23 -8.01 -12.18
N ALA A 128 4.74 -7.49 -11.05
CA ALA A 128 6.03 -6.80 -11.01
C ALA A 128 7.22 -7.75 -11.26
N GLY A 129 7.16 -8.97 -10.73
CA GLY A 129 8.16 -10.02 -10.98
C GLY A 129 8.19 -10.49 -12.42
N ASP A 130 7.04 -10.76 -13.01
CA ASP A 130 6.92 -11.21 -14.41
C ASP A 130 7.49 -10.17 -15.38
N VAL A 131 7.32 -8.87 -15.09
CA VAL A 131 7.92 -7.78 -15.87
C VAL A 131 9.45 -7.76 -15.75
N VAL A 132 10.01 -8.05 -14.57
CA VAL A 132 11.47 -8.15 -14.39
C VAL A 132 12.03 -9.35 -15.14
N ASP A 133 11.35 -10.50 -15.08
CA ASP A 133 11.77 -11.72 -15.77
C ASP A 133 11.68 -11.57 -17.30
N SER A 134 10.65 -10.88 -17.80
CA SER A 134 10.44 -10.62 -19.24
C SER A 134 11.32 -9.50 -19.79
N GLY A 135 11.85 -8.62 -18.92
CA GLY A 135 12.64 -7.44 -19.27
C GLY A 135 14.15 -7.64 -19.27
N GLY A 136 14.65 -8.81 -18.87
CA GLY A 136 16.08 -9.08 -18.72
C GLY A 136 16.66 -8.32 -17.52
N ALA A 137 16.74 -9.00 -16.37
CA ALA A 137 17.57 -8.70 -15.21
C ALA A 137 18.07 -7.24 -15.10
N LEU A 138 17.26 -6.36 -14.52
CA LEU A 138 17.83 -5.36 -13.62
C LEU A 138 18.09 -6.09 -12.30
N ALA A 139 19.28 -6.68 -12.21
CA ALA A 139 19.80 -7.28 -11.00
C ALA A 139 19.53 -6.33 -9.83
N ALA A 140 18.76 -6.81 -8.85
CA ALA A 140 18.75 -6.20 -7.54
C ALA A 140 20.19 -6.31 -6.95
N PRO A 141 20.66 -5.28 -6.22
CA PRO A 141 22.01 -5.24 -5.68
C PRO A 141 22.33 -6.37 -4.70
#